data_AF-A0A519P3G7-F1
#
_entry.id   AF-A0A519P3G7-F1
#
_cell.length_a   1.000
_cell.length_b   1.000
_cell.length_c   1.000
_cell.angle_alpha   90.00
_cell.angle_beta   90.00
_cell.angle_gamma   90.00
#
_symmetry.space_group_name_H-M   'P 1'
#
loop_
_entity.id
_entity.type
_entity.pdbx_description
1 polymer ?
#
loop_
_entity_poly.entity_id
_entity_poly.type
_entity_poly.pdbx_seq_one_letter_code
_entity_poly.pdbx_strand_id
1 'polypeptide(L)' 'MITPTAPDRAIRLADFSTLVEALDFAAQGDTGVNLYGLRGELAEALPYRELRVAAREIAAQPIQIDAR' A
#
# COMPACT_ATOMS: atom_id res chain seq x y z
N MET A 1 -7.35 -1.58 13.95
CA MET A 1 -8.58 -1.40 13.14
C MET A 1 -8.31 -2.07 11.80
N ILE A 2 -9.13 -3.01 11.34
CA ILE A 2 -8.93 -3.65 10.02
C ILE A 2 -9.20 -2.63 8.90
N THR A 3 -8.47 -2.72 7.80
CA THR A 3 -8.81 -1.96 6.59
C THR A 3 -9.98 -2.62 5.85
N PRO A 4 -10.94 -1.84 5.32
CA PRO A 4 -12.02 -2.37 4.48
C PRO A 4 -11.48 -3.00 3.19
N THR A 5 -12.08 -4.11 2.77
CA THR A 5 -11.78 -4.76 1.48
C THR A 5 -12.55 -4.10 0.33
N ALA A 6 -13.76 -3.59 0.61
CA ALA A 6 -14.58 -2.91 -0.38
C ALA A 6 -14.28 -1.40 -0.36
N PRO A 7 -13.93 -0.81 -1.51
CA PRO A 7 -13.85 0.63 -1.62
C PRO A 7 -15.26 1.25 -1.59
N ASP A 8 -15.35 2.46 -1.05
CA ASP A 8 -16.48 3.38 -1.19
C ASP A 8 -16.59 4.00 -2.61
N ARG A 9 -15.66 3.65 -3.50
CA ARG A 9 -15.53 4.13 -4.88
C ARG A 9 -15.67 3.02 -5.91
N ALA A 10 -15.86 3.41 -7.17
CA ALA A 10 -15.88 2.49 -8.31
C ALA A 10 -14.58 1.67 -8.41
N ILE A 11 -14.74 0.36 -8.59
CA ILE A 11 -13.62 -0.54 -8.85
C ILE A 11 -13.05 -0.22 -10.22
N ARG A 12 -11.74 0.01 -10.26
CA ARG A 12 -10.98 0.27 -11.49
C ARG A 12 -10.05 -0.92 -11.75
N LEU A 13 -10.18 -1.56 -12.90
CA LEU A 13 -9.53 -2.84 -13.22
C LEU A 13 -8.12 -2.66 -13.80
N ALA A 14 -7.18 -2.22 -12.96
CA ALA A 14 -5.74 -2.20 -13.23
C ALA A 14 -5.30 -1.56 -14.57
N ASP A 15 -6.10 -0.65 -15.14
CA ASP A 15 -5.85 0.09 -16.38
C ASP A 15 -4.92 1.30 -16.16
N PHE A 16 -3.92 1.13 -15.29
CA PHE A 16 -2.91 2.14 -14.99
C PHE A 16 -1.67 1.94 -15.86
N SER A 17 -0.99 3.03 -16.20
CA SER A 17 0.25 2.95 -17.00
C SER A 17 1.44 2.52 -16.15
N THR A 18 1.37 2.74 -14.83
CA THR A 18 2.43 2.36 -13.89
C THR A 18 1.88 1.83 -12.57
N LEU A 19 2.70 1.07 -11.84
CA LEU A 19 2.39 0.65 -10.47
C LEU A 19 2.24 1.85 -9.52
N VAL A 20 2.99 2.92 -9.75
CA VAL A 20 2.91 4.15 -8.95
C VAL A 20 1.54 4.80 -9.11
N GLU A 21 1.02 4.88 -10.34
CA GLU A 21 -0.33 5.40 -10.61
C GLU A 21 -1.40 4.52 -9.96
N ALA A 22 -1.24 3.20 -10.01
CA ALA A 22 -2.16 2.27 -9.35
C ALA A 22 -2.17 2.47 -7.82
N LEU A 23 -1.00 2.66 -7.20
CA LEU A 23 -0.88 2.94 -5.77
C LEU A 23 -1.41 4.34 -5.40
N ASP A 24 -1.15 5.35 -6.22
CA ASP A 24 -1.67 6.70 -6.05
C ASP A 24 -3.21 6.73 -6.15
N PHE A 25 -3.80 5.91 -7.03
CA PHE A 25 -5.23 5.68 -7.05
C PHE A 25 -5.69 4.93 -5.80
N ALA A 26 -5.04 3.81 -5.45
CA ALA A 26 -5.37 3.00 -4.29
C ALA A 26 -5.44 3.84 -2.99
N ALA A 27 -4.47 4.73 -2.80
CA ALA A 27 -4.29 5.61 -1.64
C ALA A 27 -5.39 6.66 -1.44
N GLN A 28 -6.25 6.92 -2.43
CA GLN A 28 -7.36 7.87 -2.28
C GLN A 28 -8.55 7.33 -1.46
N GLY A 29 -8.57 6.03 -1.14
CA GLY A 29 -9.63 5.40 -0.34
C GLY A 29 -9.10 4.82 0.97
N ASP A 30 -10.01 4.30 1.78
CA ASP A 30 -9.68 3.72 3.10
C ASP A 30 -9.21 2.26 3.05
N THR A 31 -9.18 1.67 1.86
CA THR A 31 -8.69 0.31 1.64
C THR A 31 -7.19 0.18 1.92
N GLY A 32 -6.74 -1.02 2.22
CA GLY A 32 -5.33 -1.31 2.47
C GLY A 32 -5.05 -2.80 2.59
N VAL A 33 -3.93 -3.10 3.22
CA VAL A 33 -3.49 -4.47 3.48
C VAL A 33 -3.60 -4.76 4.96
N ASN A 34 -4.11 -5.93 5.31
CA ASN A 34 -4.14 -6.42 6.69
C ASN A 34 -3.12 -7.58 6.80
N LEU A 35 -2.09 -7.39 7.60
CA LEU A 35 -1.07 -8.39 7.90
C LEU A 35 -1.51 -9.19 9.12
N TYR A 36 -1.53 -10.51 8.99
CA TYR A 36 -1.94 -11.42 10.06
C TYR A 36 -0.76 -12.26 10.53
N GLY A 37 -0.69 -12.49 11.84
CA GLY A 37 0.27 -13.40 12.45
C GLY A 37 -0.04 -14.86 12.18
N LEU A 38 0.87 -15.75 12.60
CA LEU A 38 0.75 -17.20 12.40
C LEU A 38 -0.48 -17.81 13.10
N ARG A 39 -1.07 -17.12 14.08
CA ARG A 39 -2.27 -17.57 14.79
C ARG A 39 -3.53 -16.86 14.29
N GLY A 40 -3.44 -16.12 13.19
CA GLY A 40 -4.57 -15.39 12.58
C GLY A 40 -4.94 -14.10 13.31
N GLU A 41 -4.13 -13.64 14.25
CA GLU A 41 -4.30 -12.32 14.87
C GLU A 41 -3.91 -11.22 13.88
N LEU A 42 -4.65 -10.10 13.88
CA LEU A 42 -4.27 -8.93 13.10
C LEU A 42 -2.98 -8.35 13.68
N ALA A 43 -1.87 -8.50 12.97
CA ALA A 43 -0.59 -7.93 13.35
C ALA A 43 -0.55 -6.44 13.00
N GLU A 44 -0.98 -6.09 11.80
CA GLU A 44 -0.96 -4.71 11.31
C GLU A 44 -2.05 -4.49 10.27
N ALA A 45 -2.63 -3.29 10.25
CA ALA A 45 -3.50 -2.83 9.20
C ALA A 45 -2.83 -1.61 8.56
N LEU A 46 -2.47 -1.73 7.29
CA LEU A 46 -1.71 -0.74 6.54
C LEU A 46 -2.57 -0.17 5.40
N PRO A 47 -3.20 0.99 5.61
CA PRO A 47 -3.91 1.73 4.56
C PRO A 47 -3.01 2.06 3.37
N TYR A 48 -3.53 2.03 2.14
CA TYR A 48 -2.73 2.37 0.96
C TYR A 48 -2.16 3.79 1.00
N ARG A 49 -2.84 4.73 1.68
CA ARG A 49 -2.33 6.08 1.93
C ARG A 49 -1.02 6.10 2.71
N GLU A 50 -0.89 5.23 3.72
CA GLU A 50 0.27 5.14 4.59
C GLU A 50 1.39 4.38 3.88
N LEU A 51 1.05 3.28 3.19
CA LEU A 51 1.98 2.56 2.32
C LEU A 51 2.62 3.49 1.27
N ARG A 52 1.83 4.36 0.63
CA ARG A 52 2.32 5.33 -0.35
C ARG A 52 3.30 6.32 0.25
N VAL A 53 3.04 6.83 1.45
CA VAL A 53 3.94 7.75 2.15
C VAL A 53 5.26 7.04 2.46
N ALA A 54 5.21 5.86 3.09
CA ALA A 54 6.40 5.07 3.39
C ALA A 54 7.21 4.72 2.14
N ALA A 55 6.55 4.34 1.04
CA ALA A 55 7.21 4.05 -0.24
C ALA A 55 7.97 5.27 -0.79
N ARG A 56 7.40 6.48 -0.66
CA ARG A 56 8.06 7.73 -1.09
C ARG A 56 9.23 8.10 -0.20
N GLU A 57 9.11 7.89 1.11
CA GLU A 57 10.21 8.10 2.06
C GLU A 57 11.38 7.18 1.77
N ILE A 58 11.13 5.91 1.48
CA ILE A 58 12.17 4.95 1.08
C ILE A 58 12.77 5.35 -0.27
N ALA A 59 11.94 5.71 -1.26
CA ALA A 59 12.41 6.12 -2.58
C ALA A 59 13.26 7.41 -2.56
N ALA A 60 13.02 8.30 -1.60
CA ALA A 60 13.82 9.50 -1.41
C ALA A 60 15.17 9.23 -0.74
N GLN A 61 15.35 8.06 -0.10
CA GLN A 61 16.63 7.68 0.49
C GLN A 61 17.62 7.26 -0.60
N PRO A 62 18.90 7.62 -0.47
CA PRO A 62 19.93 7.13 -1.37
C PRO A 62 20.03 5.61 -1.22
N ILE A 63 19.86 4.89 -2.32
CA ILE A 63 19.96 3.44 -2.36
C ILE A 63 21.45 3.10 -2.19
N GLN A 64 21.85 2.60 -1.02
CA GLN A 64 23.21 2.15 -0.80
C GLN A 64 23.38 0.78 -1.45
N ILE A 65 23.78 0.79 -2.72
CA ILE A 65 24.16 -0.44 -3.42
C ILE A 65 25.54 -0.84 -2.90
N ASP A 66 25.55 -1.76 -1.93
CA ASP A 66 26.79 -2.39 -1.48
C ASP A 66 27.22 -3.41 -2.56
N ALA A 67 27.98 -2.92 -3.54
CA ALA A 67 28.57 -3.75 -4.58
C ALA A 67 29.72 -4.54 -3.95
N ARG A 68 29.41 -5.77 -3.50
CA ARG A 68 30.41 -6.79 -3.23
C ARG A 68 30.90 -7.44 -4.51
#